data_AF-A0A2N2H8K9-F1
#
_entry.id   AF-A0A2N2H8K9-F1
#
_cell.length_a   1.000
_cell.length_b   1.000
_cell.length_c   1.000
_cell.angle_alpha   90.00
_cell.angle_beta   90.00
_cell.angle_gamma   90.00
#
_symmetry.space_group_name_H-M   'P 1'
#
loop_
_entity.id
_entity.type
_entity.pdbx_description
1 polymer ?
#
loop_
_entity_poly.entity_id
_entity_poly.type
_entity_poly.pdbx_seq_one_letter_code
_entity_poly.pdbx_strand_id
1 'polypeptide(L)'
;MSENRTALLEKLGGVEKFRTCEQCGCCSSACPITGKDDFNIRRIVRFIELDLAEEIANTPLPWRCTTCGRCETVCPNGIAVLDIIRPLRSIGPADFVPEETPPCAAACPAGIDVPGYVRLIAQGKPEEAYKLILEKVPFPGILGRVCMHPCETKCRRGEVNQPVAICGLKRYAAEKSEESFKAAADVKENTGRKVAVIGSGPAGLTAAFYLRKKGYEVTVFEAREKAGGMMRYGIPSYRLPEEVLEKEIAQILSLGIKLETGKRLGKDLTPDQLKNEGYGAAFIATGLQESRKIKLEGSDSKDVLWGVDFLSDVSAGKEIRLKDRVLVVGGGNVAVDVA
;
A
#
# COMPACT_ATOMS: atom_id res chain seq x y z
N MET A 1 2.40 5.52 -40.99
CA MET A 1 3.81 5.64 -40.54
C MET A 1 3.79 6.60 -39.34
N SER A 2 3.82 6.07 -38.13
CA SER A 2 3.44 6.82 -36.91
C SER A 2 4.62 7.59 -36.31
N GLU A 3 4.34 8.73 -35.68
CA GLU A 3 5.25 9.59 -34.91
C GLU A 3 6.09 8.82 -33.86
N ASN A 4 5.64 7.64 -33.45
CA ASN A 4 6.35 6.76 -32.53
C ASN A 4 7.69 6.22 -33.07
N ARG A 5 7.85 6.13 -34.41
CA ARG A 5 9.09 5.64 -35.05
C ARG A 5 10.27 6.56 -34.77
N THR A 6 10.05 7.87 -34.83
CA THR A 6 11.10 8.88 -34.66
C THR A 6 11.56 8.98 -33.21
N ALA A 7 10.63 8.91 -32.26
CA ALA A 7 10.92 9.08 -30.83
C ALA A 7 11.75 7.93 -30.21
N LEU A 8 11.59 6.70 -30.69
CA LEU A 8 12.37 5.55 -30.19
C LEU A 8 13.79 5.54 -30.77
N LEU A 9 13.93 5.83 -32.07
CA LEU A 9 15.22 5.87 -32.77
C LEU A 9 16.09 7.06 -32.34
N GLU A 10 15.50 8.23 -32.08
CA GLU A 10 16.21 9.39 -31.54
C GLU A 10 16.76 9.14 -30.13
N LYS A 11 16.02 8.42 -29.28
CA LYS A 11 16.47 8.06 -27.92
C LYS A 11 17.61 7.05 -27.90
N LEU A 12 17.68 6.16 -28.89
CA LEU A 12 18.63 5.05 -28.92
C LEU A 12 20.00 5.42 -29.52
N GLY A 13 20.14 6.62 -30.09
CA GLY A 13 21.44 7.20 -30.44
C GLY A 13 22.21 6.44 -31.51
N GLY A 14 21.75 6.54 -32.77
CA GLY A 14 22.51 6.20 -33.97
C GLY A 14 22.86 4.71 -34.19
N VAL A 15 22.99 4.32 -35.44
CA VAL A 15 23.23 2.93 -35.89
C VAL A 15 24.60 2.37 -35.43
N GLU A 16 25.56 3.22 -35.08
CA GLU A 16 26.91 2.78 -34.67
C GLU A 16 26.95 2.08 -33.30
N LYS A 17 26.15 2.50 -32.31
CA LYS A 17 26.13 1.87 -30.97
C LYS A 17 25.66 0.41 -30.99
N PHE A 18 24.91 0.05 -32.02
CA PHE A 18 24.32 -1.28 -32.18
C PHE A 18 25.27 -2.29 -32.82
N ARG A 19 26.20 -1.85 -33.68
CA ARG A 19 27.17 -2.76 -34.34
C ARG A 19 28.04 -3.54 -33.34
N THR A 20 28.40 -2.90 -32.23
CA THR A 20 29.18 -3.53 -31.14
C THR A 20 28.30 -4.36 -30.20
N CYS A 21 26.99 -4.10 -30.16
CA CYS A 21 26.04 -4.82 -29.30
C CYS A 21 25.95 -6.30 -29.65
N GLU A 22 25.89 -6.61 -30.96
CA GLU A 22 25.76 -7.97 -31.50
C GLU A 22 26.86 -8.93 -31.00
N GLN A 23 28.08 -8.42 -30.84
CA GLN A 23 29.25 -9.20 -30.44
C GLN A 23 29.53 -9.20 -28.93
N CYS A 24 29.02 -8.24 -28.15
CA CYS A 24 29.35 -8.10 -26.72
C CYS A 24 28.86 -9.30 -25.90
N GLY A 25 27.59 -9.67 -26.04
CA GLY A 25 26.96 -10.70 -25.19
C GLY A 25 26.77 -10.33 -23.72
N CYS A 26 27.34 -9.21 -23.26
CA CYS A 26 27.44 -8.80 -21.86
C CYS A 26 26.08 -8.77 -21.14
N CYS A 27 25.05 -8.23 -21.80
CA CYS A 27 23.69 -8.18 -21.29
C CYS A 27 23.03 -9.57 -21.17
N SER A 28 23.30 -10.50 -22.09
CA SER A 28 22.85 -11.89 -22.01
C SER A 28 23.57 -12.63 -20.88
N SER A 29 24.90 -12.46 -20.74
CA SER A 29 25.69 -13.14 -19.72
C SER A 29 25.33 -12.69 -18.30
N ALA A 30 25.00 -11.40 -18.09
CA ALA A 30 24.58 -10.90 -16.79
C ALA A 30 23.09 -11.15 -16.47
N CYS A 31 22.30 -11.59 -17.44
CA CYS A 31 20.87 -11.75 -17.26
C CYS A 31 20.55 -13.11 -16.59
N PRO A 32 19.86 -13.12 -15.44
CA PRO A 32 19.64 -14.33 -14.64
C PRO A 32 18.67 -15.34 -15.27
N ILE A 33 18.00 -14.96 -16.36
CA ILE A 33 16.97 -15.77 -17.04
C ILE A 33 17.30 -15.99 -18.52
N THR A 34 18.52 -15.67 -18.96
CA THR A 34 18.92 -15.97 -20.35
C THR A 34 18.89 -17.48 -20.57
N GLY A 35 18.27 -17.91 -21.67
CA GLY A 35 18.09 -19.32 -22.02
C GLY A 35 16.88 -19.99 -21.36
N LYS A 36 16.28 -19.39 -20.33
CA LYS A 36 15.04 -19.90 -19.74
C LYS A 36 13.87 -19.52 -20.64
N ASP A 37 13.07 -20.50 -21.04
CA ASP A 37 11.92 -20.31 -21.92
C ASP A 37 12.30 -19.48 -23.16
N ASP A 38 13.42 -19.78 -23.81
CA ASP A 38 13.89 -19.05 -25.01
C ASP A 38 14.11 -17.52 -24.80
N PHE A 39 14.19 -17.06 -23.54
CA PHE A 39 14.43 -15.65 -23.24
C PHE A 39 15.89 -15.28 -23.52
N ASN A 40 16.10 -14.24 -24.31
CA ASN A 40 17.40 -13.62 -24.49
C ASN A 40 17.24 -12.13 -24.75
N ILE A 41 17.89 -11.32 -23.92
CA ILE A 41 17.80 -9.86 -24.04
C ILE A 41 18.37 -9.33 -25.36
N ARG A 42 19.42 -9.97 -25.89
CA ARG A 42 19.98 -9.58 -27.20
C ARG A 42 18.98 -9.81 -28.34
N ARG A 43 18.14 -10.85 -28.25
CA ARG A 43 17.07 -11.06 -29.23
C ARG A 43 16.09 -9.89 -29.23
N ILE A 44 15.71 -9.40 -28.06
CA ILE A 44 14.81 -8.24 -27.97
C ILE A 44 15.48 -6.99 -28.55
N VAL A 45 16.72 -6.70 -28.17
CA VAL A 45 17.48 -5.56 -28.71
C VAL A 45 17.60 -5.66 -30.23
N ARG A 46 17.88 -6.85 -30.76
CA ARG A 46 18.00 -7.10 -32.21
C ARG A 46 16.70 -6.82 -32.97
N PHE A 47 15.55 -7.19 -32.42
CA PHE A 47 14.27 -6.86 -33.05
C PHE A 47 14.03 -5.34 -33.09
N ILE A 48 14.43 -4.61 -32.05
CA ILE A 48 14.36 -3.15 -32.06
C ILE A 48 15.30 -2.55 -33.10
N GLU A 49 16.53 -3.07 -33.22
CA GLU A 49 17.48 -2.63 -34.25
C GLU A 49 16.93 -2.81 -35.68
N LEU A 50 16.15 -3.86 -35.90
CA LEU A 50 15.57 -4.19 -37.20
C LEU A 50 14.24 -3.46 -37.48
N ASP A 51 13.81 -2.53 -36.61
CA ASP A 51 12.52 -1.81 -36.70
C ASP A 51 11.31 -2.76 -36.57
N LEU A 52 11.48 -3.88 -35.87
CA LEU A 52 10.50 -4.97 -35.69
C LEU A 52 9.88 -4.95 -34.29
N ALA A 53 9.62 -3.75 -33.75
CA ALA A 53 9.12 -3.57 -32.39
C ALA A 53 7.74 -4.22 -32.17
N GLU A 54 6.83 -4.14 -33.15
CA GLU A 54 5.51 -4.76 -33.08
C GLU A 54 5.61 -6.29 -33.05
N GLU A 55 6.53 -6.87 -33.82
CA GLU A 55 6.70 -8.32 -33.90
C GLU A 55 7.21 -8.90 -32.58
N ILE A 56 8.22 -8.27 -31.96
CA ILE A 56 8.71 -8.72 -30.66
C ILE A 56 7.72 -8.46 -29.53
N ALA A 57 6.92 -7.39 -29.62
CA ALA A 57 5.83 -7.12 -28.67
C ALA A 57 4.72 -8.17 -28.74
N ASN A 58 4.47 -8.74 -29.92
CA ASN A 58 3.56 -9.88 -30.14
C ASN A 58 4.16 -11.24 -29.71
N THR A 59 5.09 -11.25 -28.76
CA THR A 59 5.65 -12.47 -28.16
C THR A 59 5.63 -12.40 -26.63
N PRO A 60 5.79 -13.54 -25.91
CA PRO A 60 5.95 -13.53 -24.46
C PRO A 60 7.27 -12.93 -23.96
N LEU A 61 8.25 -12.68 -24.84
CA LEU A 61 9.63 -12.34 -24.46
C LEU A 61 9.73 -11.05 -23.63
N PRO A 62 9.06 -9.92 -23.97
CA PRO A 62 9.09 -8.72 -23.14
C PRO A 62 8.58 -8.97 -21.71
N TRP A 63 7.60 -9.85 -21.55
CA TRP A 63 6.99 -10.19 -20.26
C TRP A 63 7.83 -11.15 -19.43
N ARG A 64 8.66 -11.99 -20.07
CA ARG A 64 9.65 -12.83 -19.39
C ARG A 64 10.76 -12.02 -18.71
N CYS A 65 11.08 -10.81 -19.20
CA CYS A 65 12.11 -9.96 -18.61
C CYS A 65 11.86 -9.68 -17.11
N THR A 66 12.83 -9.93 -16.24
CA THR A 66 12.68 -9.64 -14.80
C THR A 66 12.78 -8.16 -14.44
N THR A 67 13.07 -7.30 -15.41
CA THR A 67 13.27 -5.84 -15.23
C THR A 67 14.29 -5.48 -14.15
N CYS A 68 15.29 -6.34 -13.93
CA CYS A 68 16.27 -6.17 -12.87
C CYS A 68 17.40 -5.17 -13.19
N GLY A 69 17.48 -4.67 -14.43
CA GLY A 69 18.48 -3.67 -14.85
C GLY A 69 19.94 -4.17 -14.92
N ARG A 70 20.23 -5.44 -14.57
CA ARG A 70 21.61 -5.98 -14.63
C ARG A 70 22.24 -5.79 -16.02
N CYS A 71 21.47 -5.98 -17.07
CA CYS A 71 21.90 -5.80 -18.46
C CYS A 71 22.35 -4.37 -18.77
N GLU A 72 21.73 -3.35 -18.17
CA GLU A 72 22.11 -1.94 -18.35
C GLU A 72 23.39 -1.63 -17.57
N THR A 73 23.54 -2.18 -16.36
CA THR A 73 24.73 -1.95 -15.51
C THR A 73 26.02 -2.51 -16.11
N VAL A 74 25.94 -3.58 -16.89
CA VAL A 74 27.09 -4.19 -17.57
C VAL A 74 27.23 -3.77 -19.02
N CYS A 75 26.36 -2.86 -19.52
CA CYS A 75 26.34 -2.50 -20.93
C CYS A 75 27.45 -1.49 -21.25
N PRO A 76 28.48 -1.86 -22.03
CA PRO A 76 29.52 -0.90 -22.42
C PRO A 76 29.00 0.18 -23.38
N ASN A 77 27.89 -0.09 -24.07
CA ASN A 77 27.25 0.84 -25.02
C ASN A 77 26.19 1.75 -24.36
N GLY A 78 25.89 1.55 -23.07
CA GLY A 78 24.88 2.33 -22.35
C GLY A 78 23.44 2.13 -22.84
N ILE A 79 23.10 0.96 -23.37
CA ILE A 79 21.74 0.65 -23.85
C ILE A 79 20.79 0.55 -22.65
N ALA A 80 19.78 1.42 -22.62
CA ALA A 80 18.70 1.43 -21.63
C ALA A 80 17.63 0.38 -21.98
N VAL A 81 17.94 -0.89 -21.73
CA VAL A 81 17.08 -2.04 -22.00
C VAL A 81 15.69 -1.92 -21.36
N LEU A 82 15.57 -1.36 -20.17
CA LEU A 82 14.28 -1.20 -19.49
C LEU A 82 13.37 -0.19 -20.21
N ASP A 83 13.96 0.80 -20.86
CA ASP A 83 13.24 1.77 -21.68
C ASP A 83 12.81 1.19 -23.04
N ILE A 84 13.38 0.05 -23.44
CA ILE A 84 12.88 -0.78 -24.54
C ILE A 84 11.76 -1.72 -24.06
N ILE A 85 11.98 -2.44 -22.95
CA ILE A 85 11.06 -3.46 -22.44
C ILE A 85 9.71 -2.86 -22.03
N ARG A 86 9.71 -1.69 -21.38
CA ARG A 86 8.49 -1.06 -20.87
C ARG A 86 7.50 -0.68 -21.99
N PRO A 87 7.92 0.01 -23.08
CA PRO A 87 7.05 0.24 -24.24
C PRO A 87 6.58 -1.05 -24.92
N LEU A 88 7.47 -2.04 -25.10
CA LEU A 88 7.10 -3.32 -25.72
C LEU A 88 5.96 -4.02 -24.97
N ARG A 89 5.97 -4.00 -23.64
CA ARG A 89 4.87 -4.50 -22.81
C ARG A 89 3.57 -3.70 -22.96
N SER A 90 3.68 -2.41 -23.27
CA SER A 90 2.53 -1.52 -23.41
C SER A 90 1.84 -1.62 -24.77
N ILE A 91 2.56 -2.02 -25.82
CA ILE A 91 1.99 -2.22 -27.17
C ILE A 91 1.65 -3.69 -27.48
N GLY A 92 2.18 -4.63 -26.70
CA GLY A 92 1.94 -6.06 -26.88
C GLY A 92 0.52 -6.49 -26.49
N PRO A 93 0.01 -7.62 -27.02
CA PRO A 93 -1.27 -8.20 -26.65
C PRO A 93 -1.41 -8.48 -25.14
N ALA A 94 -2.61 -8.32 -24.62
CA ALA A 94 -2.93 -8.61 -23.22
C ALA A 94 -2.68 -10.08 -22.85
N ASP A 95 -2.82 -11.01 -23.81
CA ASP A 95 -2.63 -12.46 -23.61
C ASP A 95 -1.20 -12.84 -23.16
N PHE A 96 -0.21 -11.97 -23.38
CA PHE A 96 1.17 -12.20 -22.92
C PHE A 96 1.47 -11.62 -21.54
N VAL A 97 0.57 -10.79 -20.99
CA VAL A 97 0.66 -10.34 -19.60
C VAL A 97 0.57 -11.59 -18.72
N PRO A 98 1.55 -11.88 -17.86
CA PRO A 98 1.46 -13.04 -16.98
C PRO A 98 0.17 -12.97 -16.16
N GLU A 99 -0.66 -14.02 -16.25
CA GLU A 99 -1.89 -14.14 -15.44
C GLU A 99 -1.58 -14.20 -13.94
N GLU A 100 -0.36 -14.63 -13.59
CA GLU A 100 0.11 -14.69 -12.23
C GLU A 100 0.12 -13.30 -11.59
N THR A 101 -0.67 -13.15 -10.52
CA THR A 101 -0.66 -11.95 -9.69
C THR A 101 0.77 -11.70 -9.19
N PRO A 102 1.33 -10.50 -9.41
CA PRO A 102 2.68 -10.17 -8.95
C PRO A 102 2.85 -10.51 -7.47
N PRO A 103 3.96 -11.17 -7.05
CA PRO A 103 4.10 -11.67 -5.68
C PRO A 103 3.91 -10.60 -4.59
N CYS A 104 4.29 -9.35 -4.87
CA CYS A 104 4.07 -8.22 -3.97
C CYS A 104 2.59 -7.84 -3.82
N ALA A 105 1.80 -7.94 -4.90
CA ALA A 105 0.36 -7.71 -4.88
C ALA A 105 -0.37 -8.89 -4.21
N ALA A 106 0.01 -10.13 -4.54
CA ALA A 106 -0.53 -11.34 -3.92
C ALA A 106 -0.27 -11.41 -2.40
N ALA A 107 0.89 -10.92 -1.96
CA ALA A 107 1.24 -10.85 -0.54
C ALA A 107 0.55 -9.69 0.21
N CYS A 108 -0.04 -8.72 -0.51
CA CYS A 108 -0.74 -7.61 0.12
C CYS A 108 -2.13 -8.07 0.58
N PRO A 109 -2.46 -8.02 1.88
CA PRO A 109 -3.78 -8.44 2.36
C PRO A 109 -4.94 -7.63 1.78
N ALA A 110 -4.68 -6.40 1.35
CA ALA A 110 -5.67 -5.53 0.71
C ALA A 110 -5.69 -5.65 -0.82
N GLY A 111 -4.81 -6.47 -1.42
CA GLY A 111 -4.73 -6.63 -2.88
C GLY A 111 -4.43 -5.33 -3.63
N ILE A 112 -3.59 -4.46 -3.05
CA ILE A 112 -3.16 -3.21 -3.68
C ILE A 112 -2.30 -3.52 -4.91
N ASP A 113 -2.53 -2.81 -6.02
CA ASP A 113 -1.68 -2.89 -7.22
C ASP A 113 -0.31 -2.22 -6.98
N VAL A 114 0.57 -2.99 -6.33
CA VAL A 114 1.93 -2.55 -6.01
C VAL A 114 2.73 -2.17 -7.26
N PRO A 115 2.81 -3.00 -8.31
CA PRO A 115 3.53 -2.62 -9.53
C PRO A 115 2.99 -1.37 -10.19
N GLY A 116 1.66 -1.19 -10.22
CA GLY A 116 1.01 -0.03 -10.81
C GLY A 116 1.43 1.28 -10.15
N TYR A 117 1.28 1.40 -8.83
CA TYR A 117 1.62 2.67 -8.17
C TYR A 117 3.12 2.93 -8.11
N VAL A 118 3.95 1.87 -8.03
CA VAL A 118 5.41 2.01 -8.12
C VAL A 118 5.83 2.54 -9.50
N ARG A 119 5.18 2.06 -10.58
CA ARG A 119 5.41 2.57 -11.94
C ARG A 119 4.99 4.04 -12.07
N LEU A 120 3.84 4.42 -11.52
CA LEU A 120 3.37 5.80 -11.54
C LEU A 120 4.34 6.73 -10.80
N ILE A 121 4.82 6.34 -9.62
CA ILE A 121 5.85 7.10 -8.89
C ILE A 121 7.14 7.23 -9.72
N ALA A 122 7.61 6.16 -10.36
CA ALA A 122 8.79 6.19 -11.21
C ALA A 122 8.63 7.10 -12.45
N GLN A 123 7.39 7.41 -12.85
CA GLN A 123 7.05 8.34 -13.93
C GLN A 123 6.86 9.78 -13.45
N GLY A 124 7.11 10.08 -12.17
CA GLY A 124 6.86 11.40 -11.60
C GLY A 124 5.38 11.72 -11.39
N LYS A 125 4.53 10.68 -11.26
CA LYS A 125 3.06 10.78 -11.13
C LYS A 125 2.58 10.31 -9.75
N PRO A 126 2.94 11.01 -8.64
CA PRO A 126 2.59 10.58 -7.30
C PRO A 126 1.08 10.68 -7.00
N GLU A 127 0.37 11.63 -7.62
CA GLU A 127 -1.08 11.78 -7.41
C GLU A 127 -1.88 10.63 -7.99
N GLU A 128 -1.53 10.18 -9.19
CA GLU A 128 -2.13 9.01 -9.82
C GLU A 128 -1.77 7.75 -9.04
N ALA A 129 -0.54 7.65 -8.53
CA ALA A 129 -0.14 6.57 -7.64
C ALA A 129 -1.00 6.54 -6.36
N TYR A 130 -1.24 7.70 -5.75
CA TYR A 130 -2.08 7.84 -4.57
C TYR A 130 -3.54 7.45 -4.85
N LYS A 131 -4.11 7.92 -5.97
CA LYS A 131 -5.45 7.54 -6.44
C LYS A 131 -5.58 6.02 -6.61
N LEU A 132 -4.60 5.37 -7.23
CA LEU A 132 -4.58 3.93 -7.42
C LEU A 132 -4.53 3.16 -6.09
N ILE A 133 -3.78 3.65 -5.10
CA ILE A 133 -3.76 3.04 -3.76
C ILE A 133 -5.14 3.18 -3.08
N LEU A 134 -5.77 4.35 -3.21
CA LEU A 134 -7.10 4.64 -2.62
C LEU A 134 -8.23 3.76 -3.14
N GLU A 135 -8.07 3.11 -4.30
CA GLU A 135 -9.04 2.12 -4.80
C GLU A 135 -9.20 0.93 -3.84
N LYS A 136 -8.16 0.61 -3.07
CA LYS A 136 -8.11 -0.59 -2.21
C LYS A 136 -8.04 -0.26 -0.72
N VAL A 137 -7.49 0.89 -0.33
CA VAL A 137 -7.36 1.26 1.09
C VAL A 137 -7.52 2.77 1.31
N PRO A 138 -8.22 3.24 2.36
CA PRO A 138 -8.40 4.67 2.60
C PRO A 138 -7.31 5.31 3.46
N PHE A 139 -6.29 4.55 3.85
CA PHE A 139 -5.20 4.99 4.74
C PHE A 139 -3.78 4.85 4.14
N PRO A 140 -3.47 5.38 2.94
CA PRO A 140 -2.15 5.20 2.34
C PRO A 140 -0.99 5.73 3.21
N GLY A 141 -1.17 6.87 3.87
CA GLY A 141 -0.19 7.55 4.69
C GLY A 141 0.09 6.86 6.03
N ILE A 142 -0.94 6.36 6.72
CA ILE A 142 -0.79 5.50 7.90
C ILE A 142 -0.13 4.19 7.48
N LEU A 143 -0.61 3.52 6.42
CA LEU A 143 -0.03 2.26 5.94
C LEU A 143 1.41 2.42 5.43
N GLY A 144 1.81 3.59 4.96
CA GLY A 144 3.20 3.89 4.60
C GLY A 144 4.15 4.02 5.79
N ARG A 145 3.63 3.95 7.03
CA ARG A 145 4.40 4.07 8.28
C ARG A 145 4.37 2.80 9.12
N VAL A 146 3.19 2.20 9.28
CA VAL A 146 2.99 1.12 10.26
C VAL A 146 2.76 -0.27 9.65
N CYS A 147 2.71 -0.38 8.31
CA CYS A 147 2.53 -1.66 7.64
C CYS A 147 3.76 -2.56 7.84
N MET A 148 3.51 -3.83 8.15
CA MET A 148 4.55 -4.89 8.22
C MET A 148 5.07 -5.33 6.83
N HIS A 149 4.67 -4.62 5.77
CA HIS A 149 5.19 -4.71 4.40
C HIS A 149 5.47 -6.14 3.88
N PRO A 150 4.50 -7.09 3.96
CA PRO A 150 4.69 -8.45 3.44
C PRO A 150 4.99 -8.49 1.93
N CYS A 151 4.56 -7.46 1.21
CA CYS A 151 4.86 -7.22 -0.19
C CYS A 151 6.36 -7.04 -0.48
N GLU A 152 7.13 -6.49 0.46
CA GLU A 152 8.59 -6.35 0.34
C GLU A 152 9.28 -7.69 0.58
N THR A 153 8.82 -8.47 1.56
CA THR A 153 9.33 -9.82 1.84
C THR A 153 9.17 -10.76 0.64
N LYS A 154 8.09 -10.61 -0.13
CA LYS A 154 7.84 -11.40 -1.35
C LYS A 154 8.30 -10.71 -2.63
N CYS A 155 9.02 -9.59 -2.54
CA CYS A 155 9.45 -8.84 -3.71
C CYS A 155 10.50 -9.62 -4.51
N ARG A 156 10.17 -10.00 -5.75
CA ARG A 156 11.12 -10.65 -6.69
C ARG A 156 12.43 -9.89 -6.88
N ARG A 157 12.44 -8.57 -6.69
CA ARG A 157 13.66 -7.77 -6.77
C ARG A 157 14.71 -8.21 -5.73
N GLY A 158 14.27 -8.68 -4.56
CA GLY A 158 15.14 -9.23 -3.52
C GLY A 158 15.93 -10.48 -3.93
N GLU A 159 15.49 -11.23 -4.95
CA GLU A 159 16.26 -12.35 -5.51
C GLU A 159 17.47 -11.88 -6.34
N VAL A 160 17.49 -10.60 -6.71
CA VAL A 160 18.57 -10.00 -7.49
C VAL A 160 19.47 -9.15 -6.61
N ASN A 161 18.87 -8.27 -5.81
CA ASN A 161 19.57 -7.40 -4.88
C ASN A 161 18.70 -7.16 -3.64
N GLN A 162 18.07 -6.00 -3.52
CA GLN A 162 17.24 -5.65 -2.37
C GLN A 162 15.79 -5.46 -2.80
N PRO A 163 14.81 -5.84 -1.96
CA PRO A 163 13.41 -5.51 -2.18
C PRO A 163 13.22 -4.02 -2.46
N VAL A 164 12.21 -3.71 -3.28
CA VAL A 164 11.76 -2.33 -3.45
C VAL A 164 11.17 -1.84 -2.11
N ALA A 165 11.49 -0.61 -1.70
CA ALA A 165 10.92 0.04 -0.52
C ALA A 165 9.45 0.45 -0.75
N ILE A 166 8.59 -0.54 -0.97
CA ILE A 166 7.17 -0.42 -1.33
C ILE A 166 6.39 0.37 -0.27
N CYS A 167 6.64 0.14 1.01
CA CYS A 167 6.04 0.86 2.12
C CYS A 167 6.43 2.35 2.10
N GLY A 168 7.72 2.64 1.89
CA GLY A 168 8.24 4.00 1.77
C GLY A 168 7.69 4.73 0.53
N LEU A 169 7.54 4.04 -0.60
CA LEU A 169 6.93 4.60 -1.81
C LEU A 169 5.44 4.91 -1.63
N LYS A 170 4.71 4.10 -0.87
CA LYS A 170 3.33 4.38 -0.49
C LYS A 170 3.23 5.64 0.37
N ARG A 171 4.14 5.78 1.35
CA ARG A 171 4.26 7.00 2.16
C ARG A 171 4.55 8.22 1.28
N TYR A 172 5.50 8.10 0.35
CA TYR A 172 5.85 9.16 -0.59
C TYR A 172 4.64 9.61 -1.42
N ALA A 173 3.87 8.68 -1.97
CA ALA A 173 2.64 9.02 -2.71
C ALA A 173 1.63 9.77 -1.83
N ALA A 174 1.40 9.30 -0.59
CA ALA A 174 0.48 9.96 0.34
C ALA A 174 0.91 11.38 0.74
N GLU A 175 2.21 11.61 0.91
CA GLU A 175 2.75 12.94 1.28
C GLU A 175 2.77 13.91 0.09
N LYS A 176 2.73 13.42 -1.15
CA LYS A 176 2.78 14.25 -2.36
C LYS A 176 1.41 14.55 -2.97
N SER A 177 0.30 14.16 -2.33
CA SER A 177 -1.02 14.14 -2.99
C SER A 177 -2.17 14.65 -2.11
N GLU A 178 -1.98 15.84 -1.51
CA GLU A 178 -2.92 16.39 -0.52
C GLU A 178 -4.31 16.73 -1.09
N GLU A 179 -4.39 17.17 -2.34
CA GLU A 179 -5.64 17.64 -2.97
C GLU A 179 -6.46 16.53 -3.65
N SER A 180 -5.86 15.34 -3.83
CA SER A 180 -6.43 14.29 -4.69
C SER A 180 -7.45 13.38 -3.99
N PHE A 181 -7.59 13.43 -2.66
CA PHE A 181 -8.41 12.47 -1.92
C PHE A 181 -9.90 12.50 -2.31
N LYS A 182 -10.53 13.68 -2.32
CA LYS A 182 -11.97 13.81 -2.63
C LYS A 182 -12.30 13.35 -4.05
N ALA A 183 -11.47 13.73 -5.02
CA ALA A 183 -11.62 13.31 -6.41
C ALA A 183 -11.46 11.78 -6.56
N ALA A 184 -10.52 11.18 -5.84
CA ALA A 184 -10.29 9.73 -5.85
C ALA A 184 -11.40 8.93 -5.15
N ALA A 185 -12.02 9.54 -4.13
CA ALA A 185 -13.04 8.87 -3.35
C ALA A 185 -14.30 8.62 -4.19
N ASP A 186 -14.71 9.52 -5.09
CA ASP A 186 -15.87 9.38 -5.99
C ASP A 186 -17.12 8.80 -5.29
N VAL A 187 -17.91 9.69 -4.68
CA VAL A 187 -19.10 9.30 -3.91
C VAL A 187 -20.32 9.28 -4.82
N LYS A 188 -20.95 8.10 -4.93
CA LYS A 188 -22.21 7.95 -5.67
C LYS A 188 -23.37 8.70 -5.02
N GLU A 189 -24.43 8.91 -5.81
CA GLU A 189 -25.67 9.52 -5.34
C GLU A 189 -26.24 8.81 -4.10
N ASN A 190 -26.90 9.59 -3.24
CA ASN A 190 -27.44 9.07 -2.00
C ASN A 190 -28.57 8.06 -2.28
N THR A 191 -28.44 6.88 -1.69
CA THR A 191 -29.43 5.80 -1.76
C THR A 191 -30.64 6.03 -0.85
N GLY A 192 -30.56 7.02 0.05
CA GLY A 192 -31.54 7.25 1.14
C GLY A 192 -31.52 6.18 2.24
N ARG A 193 -30.58 5.24 2.21
CA ARG A 193 -30.44 4.16 3.21
C ARG A 193 -29.34 4.48 4.20
N LYS A 194 -29.64 4.28 5.48
CA LYS A 194 -28.71 4.53 6.60
C LYS A 194 -27.99 3.26 7.05
N VAL A 195 -26.70 3.37 7.35
CA VAL A 195 -25.87 2.30 7.91
C VAL A 195 -25.12 2.80 9.14
N ALA A 196 -25.22 2.06 10.24
CA ALA A 196 -24.47 2.30 11.47
C ALA A 196 -23.15 1.54 11.43
N VAL A 197 -22.05 2.19 11.81
CA VAL A 197 -20.74 1.56 11.98
C VAL A 197 -20.33 1.72 13.45
N ILE A 198 -20.16 0.63 14.17
CA ILE A 198 -19.84 0.65 15.60
C ILE A 198 -18.33 0.44 15.77
N GLY A 199 -17.62 1.48 16.19
CA GLY A 199 -16.17 1.53 16.35
C GLY A 199 -15.50 2.27 15.20
N SER A 200 -14.61 3.21 15.53
CA SER A 200 -13.88 4.06 14.58
C SER A 200 -12.42 3.63 14.36
N GLY A 201 -12.12 2.35 14.60
CA GLY A 201 -10.82 1.77 14.26
C GLY A 201 -10.63 1.61 12.74
N PRO A 202 -9.47 1.06 12.31
CA PRO A 202 -9.17 0.88 10.88
C PRO A 202 -10.26 0.11 10.13
N ALA A 203 -10.84 -0.93 10.72
CA ALA A 203 -11.92 -1.71 10.11
C ALA A 203 -13.21 -0.88 9.94
N GLY A 204 -13.64 -0.16 10.99
CA GLY A 204 -14.86 0.64 10.96
C GLY A 204 -14.78 1.80 9.99
N LEU A 205 -13.69 2.58 10.04
CA LEU A 205 -13.48 3.69 9.11
C LEU A 205 -13.32 3.21 7.65
N THR A 206 -12.70 2.05 7.42
CA THR A 206 -12.63 1.46 6.07
C THR A 206 -13.99 1.02 5.56
N ALA A 207 -14.81 0.38 6.41
CA ALA A 207 -16.18 0.03 6.05
C ALA A 207 -17.00 1.29 5.75
N ALA A 208 -16.88 2.33 6.60
CA ALA A 208 -17.57 3.60 6.42
C ALA A 208 -17.18 4.29 5.11
N PHE A 209 -15.88 4.30 4.77
CA PHE A 209 -15.37 4.82 3.49
C PHE A 209 -16.04 4.13 2.30
N TYR A 210 -16.02 2.79 2.24
CA TYR A 210 -16.60 2.06 1.11
C TYR A 210 -18.13 2.15 1.04
N LEU A 211 -18.81 2.14 2.18
CA LEU A 211 -20.26 2.33 2.23
C LEU A 211 -20.63 3.73 1.76
N ARG A 212 -19.89 4.75 2.18
CA ARG A 212 -20.13 6.12 1.73
C ARG A 212 -19.90 6.26 0.23
N LYS A 213 -18.82 5.70 -0.33
CA LYS A 213 -18.59 5.64 -1.79
C LYS A 213 -19.74 5.03 -2.57
N LYS A 214 -20.45 4.06 -1.98
CA LYS A 214 -21.63 3.41 -2.57
C LYS A 214 -22.94 4.23 -2.41
N GLY A 215 -22.89 5.43 -1.83
CA GLY A 215 -24.03 6.32 -1.67
C GLY A 215 -24.87 6.07 -0.41
N TYR A 216 -24.38 5.28 0.55
CA TYR A 216 -25.09 5.11 1.83
C TYR A 216 -24.87 6.32 2.75
N GLU A 217 -25.86 6.61 3.58
CA GLU A 217 -25.72 7.55 4.70
C GLU A 217 -25.09 6.79 5.87
N VAL A 218 -23.86 7.15 6.24
CA VAL A 218 -23.09 6.41 7.25
C VAL A 218 -22.89 7.25 8.50
N THR A 219 -23.23 6.66 9.65
CA THR A 219 -22.87 7.18 10.97
C THR A 219 -21.92 6.21 11.65
N VAL A 220 -20.73 6.68 12.03
CA VAL A 220 -19.75 5.95 12.84
C VAL A 220 -19.96 6.34 14.30
N PHE A 221 -20.18 5.35 15.15
CA PHE A 221 -20.30 5.50 16.59
C PHE A 221 -19.02 5.02 17.27
N GLU A 222 -18.39 5.87 18.07
CA GLU A 222 -17.14 5.59 18.76
C GLU A 222 -17.34 5.70 20.28
N ALA A 223 -16.84 4.72 21.04
CA ALA A 223 -16.98 4.69 22.49
C ALA A 223 -16.03 5.67 23.20
N ARG A 224 -14.88 5.98 22.60
CA ARG A 224 -13.87 6.91 23.13
C ARG A 224 -14.11 8.34 22.63
N GLU A 225 -13.30 9.28 23.12
CA GLU A 225 -13.40 10.71 22.80
C GLU A 225 -13.01 11.04 21.36
N LYS A 226 -11.93 10.43 20.86
CA LYS A 226 -11.41 10.64 19.49
C LYS A 226 -11.49 9.36 18.64
N ALA A 227 -11.70 9.54 17.35
CA ALA A 227 -11.72 8.44 16.38
C ALA A 227 -10.33 7.90 16.04
N GLY A 228 -10.24 6.65 15.58
CA GLY A 228 -8.99 6.03 15.10
C GLY A 228 -8.67 4.68 15.75
N GLY A 229 -9.37 4.32 16.83
CA GLY A 229 -9.19 3.04 17.53
C GLY A 229 -7.73 2.75 17.87
N MET A 230 -7.27 1.52 17.65
CA MET A 230 -5.90 1.10 17.97
C MET A 230 -4.81 1.87 17.20
N MET A 231 -5.12 2.50 16.06
CA MET A 231 -4.13 3.35 15.38
C MET A 231 -3.78 4.58 16.22
N ARG A 232 -4.74 5.10 17.00
CA ARG A 232 -4.53 6.24 17.89
C ARG A 232 -4.08 5.80 19.28
N TYR A 233 -4.80 4.84 19.86
CA TYR A 233 -4.64 4.47 21.27
C TYR A 233 -3.66 3.31 21.50
N GLY A 234 -3.14 2.69 20.44
CA GLY A 234 -2.26 1.52 20.56
C GLY A 234 -0.92 1.65 19.83
N ILE A 235 -0.77 2.61 18.91
CA ILE A 235 0.49 2.84 18.19
C ILE A 235 1.13 4.12 18.75
N PRO A 236 2.39 4.07 19.19
CA PRO A 236 3.10 5.26 19.67
C PRO A 236 3.29 6.34 18.60
N SER A 237 3.32 7.61 19.02
CA SER A 237 3.44 8.77 18.14
C SER A 237 4.73 8.80 17.30
N TYR A 238 5.83 8.23 17.81
CA TYR A 238 7.09 8.13 17.06
C TYR A 238 6.99 7.20 15.84
N ARG A 239 6.07 6.21 15.87
CA ARG A 239 5.77 5.35 14.71
C ARG A 239 4.67 5.92 13.84
N LEU A 240 3.64 6.46 14.47
CA LEU A 240 2.49 7.04 13.79
C LEU A 240 2.17 8.43 14.35
N PRO A 241 2.67 9.50 13.71
CA PRO A 241 2.42 10.86 14.16
C PRO A 241 0.92 11.19 14.16
N GLU A 242 0.47 11.91 15.19
CA GLU A 242 -0.96 12.24 15.37
C GLU A 242 -1.48 13.08 14.20
N GLU A 243 -0.65 13.96 13.62
CA GLU A 243 -1.07 14.82 12.50
C GLU A 243 -1.42 14.00 11.26
N VAL A 244 -0.69 12.91 11.00
CA VAL A 244 -0.95 12.01 9.87
C VAL A 244 -2.25 11.26 10.09
N LEU A 245 -2.47 10.78 11.32
CA LEU A 245 -3.68 10.06 11.68
C LEU A 245 -4.91 10.98 11.59
N GLU A 246 -4.85 12.18 12.17
CA GLU A 246 -5.94 13.16 12.10
C GLU A 246 -6.25 13.55 10.66
N LYS A 247 -5.22 13.78 9.84
CA LYS A 247 -5.38 14.13 8.43
C LYS A 247 -6.16 13.06 7.67
N GLU A 248 -5.76 11.80 7.74
CA GLU A 248 -6.45 10.74 6.98
C GLU A 248 -7.85 10.41 7.52
N ILE A 249 -8.06 10.51 8.84
CA ILE A 249 -9.41 10.39 9.42
C ILE A 249 -10.29 11.53 8.94
N ALA A 250 -9.81 12.77 8.99
CA ALA A 250 -10.56 13.94 8.51
C ALA A 250 -10.88 13.83 7.02
N GLN A 251 -9.96 13.33 6.19
CA GLN A 251 -10.20 13.06 4.77
C GLN A 251 -11.37 12.09 4.59
N ILE A 252 -11.40 10.97 5.30
CA ILE A 252 -12.52 10.01 5.24
C ILE A 252 -13.83 10.66 5.68
N LEU A 253 -13.83 11.37 6.82
CA LEU A 253 -15.03 12.03 7.33
C LEU A 253 -15.55 13.11 6.38
N SER A 254 -14.66 13.78 5.65
CA SER A 254 -15.00 14.81 4.67
C SER A 254 -15.88 14.32 3.50
N LEU A 255 -16.05 13.01 3.35
CA LEU A 255 -16.98 12.39 2.42
C LEU A 255 -18.46 12.49 2.87
N GLY A 256 -18.73 13.11 4.01
CA GLY A 256 -20.08 13.24 4.59
C GLY A 256 -20.43 12.08 5.52
N ILE A 257 -19.43 11.41 6.09
CA ILE A 257 -19.63 10.40 7.14
C ILE A 257 -19.81 11.13 8.47
N LYS A 258 -20.89 10.82 9.19
CA LYS A 258 -21.13 11.36 10.53
C LYS A 258 -20.32 10.56 11.56
N LEU A 259 -19.75 11.25 12.54
CA LEU A 259 -19.04 10.63 13.65
C LEU A 259 -19.69 11.07 14.97
N GLU A 260 -20.09 10.11 15.79
CA GLU A 260 -20.58 10.33 17.14
C GLU A 260 -19.66 9.64 18.14
N THR A 261 -18.94 10.42 18.95
CA THR A 261 -18.01 9.93 19.96
C THR A 261 -18.70 9.80 21.33
N GLY A 262 -18.07 9.09 22.27
CA GLY A 262 -18.66 8.80 23.58
C GLY A 262 -19.91 7.90 23.54
N LYS A 263 -20.10 7.13 22.46
CA LYS A 263 -21.24 6.23 22.25
C LYS A 263 -20.81 4.77 22.29
N ARG A 264 -21.03 4.09 23.42
CA ARG A 264 -20.70 2.67 23.58
C ARG A 264 -21.90 1.76 23.31
N LEU A 265 -21.73 0.82 22.39
CA LEU A 265 -22.72 -0.25 22.16
C LEU A 265 -22.92 -1.09 23.43
N GLY A 266 -24.18 -1.32 23.79
CA GLY A 266 -24.60 -2.02 25.00
C GLY A 266 -24.76 -1.12 26.23
N LYS A 267 -24.35 0.15 26.16
CA LYS A 267 -24.55 1.13 27.24
C LYS A 267 -25.32 2.37 26.76
N ASP A 268 -24.77 3.04 25.76
CA ASP A 268 -25.32 4.31 25.22
C ASP A 268 -26.12 4.09 23.93
N LEU A 269 -25.92 2.93 23.30
CA LEU A 269 -26.59 2.50 22.07
C LEU A 269 -27.02 1.04 22.19
N THR A 270 -28.21 0.71 21.71
CA THR A 270 -28.68 -0.69 21.56
C THR A 270 -29.03 -0.99 20.10
N PRO A 271 -28.99 -2.28 19.68
CA PRO A 271 -29.44 -2.66 18.34
C PRO A 271 -30.88 -2.22 18.04
N ASP A 272 -31.78 -2.26 19.02
CA ASP A 272 -33.17 -1.82 18.87
C ASP A 272 -33.29 -0.31 18.66
N GLN A 273 -32.50 0.49 19.38
CA GLN A 273 -32.45 1.94 19.15
C GLN A 273 -31.99 2.26 17.73
N LEU A 274 -30.92 1.61 17.25
CA LEU A 274 -30.43 1.79 15.88
C LEU A 274 -31.51 1.42 14.85
N LYS A 275 -32.22 0.31 15.08
CA LYS A 275 -33.33 -0.09 14.19
C LYS A 275 -34.46 0.95 14.19
N ASN A 276 -34.83 1.46 15.36
CA ASN A 276 -35.89 2.48 15.51
C ASN A 276 -35.49 3.83 14.90
N GLU A 277 -34.21 4.19 14.89
CA GLU A 277 -33.67 5.38 14.21
C GLU A 277 -33.57 5.23 12.68
N GLY A 278 -33.95 4.06 12.16
CA GLY A 278 -34.04 3.78 10.72
C GLY A 278 -32.73 3.29 10.09
N TYR A 279 -31.77 2.80 10.88
CA TYR A 279 -30.59 2.13 10.33
C TYR A 279 -30.97 0.76 9.74
N GLY A 280 -30.73 0.56 8.45
CA GLY A 280 -31.05 -0.69 7.75
C GLY A 280 -30.01 -1.79 7.96
N ALA A 281 -28.80 -1.42 8.40
CA ALA A 281 -27.72 -2.34 8.72
C ALA A 281 -26.79 -1.72 9.78
N ALA A 282 -26.11 -2.60 10.52
CA ALA A 282 -25.04 -2.22 11.44
C ALA A 282 -23.79 -3.08 11.18
N PHE A 283 -22.62 -2.44 11.16
CA PHE A 283 -21.32 -3.11 11.09
C PHE A 283 -20.57 -2.94 12.42
N ILE A 284 -20.25 -4.05 13.09
CA ILE A 284 -19.60 -4.03 14.40
C ILE A 284 -18.08 -4.20 14.23
N ALA A 285 -17.33 -3.16 14.56
CA ALA A 285 -15.88 -3.03 14.42
C ALA A 285 -15.22 -2.51 15.72
N THR A 286 -15.70 -2.99 16.87
CA THR A 286 -15.23 -2.56 18.20
C THR A 286 -13.81 -3.02 18.53
N GLY A 287 -13.32 -4.06 17.87
CA GLY A 287 -11.98 -4.62 18.09
C GLY A 287 -11.82 -5.26 19.47
N LEU A 288 -10.57 -5.60 19.81
CA LEU A 288 -10.20 -6.16 21.11
C LEU A 288 -9.61 -5.05 21.98
N GLN A 289 -10.41 -4.53 22.93
CA GLN A 289 -10.05 -3.35 23.72
C GLN A 289 -9.27 -3.67 25.00
N GLU A 290 -9.26 -4.93 25.42
CA GLU A 290 -8.69 -5.35 26.70
C GLU A 290 -7.32 -6.01 26.54
N SER A 291 -6.43 -5.74 27.50
CA SER A 291 -5.17 -6.47 27.62
C SER A 291 -5.40 -7.94 27.99
N ARG A 292 -4.62 -8.85 27.39
CA ARG A 292 -4.58 -10.25 27.84
C ARG A 292 -3.85 -10.33 29.18
N LYS A 293 -4.60 -10.49 30.26
CA LYS A 293 -4.04 -10.61 31.61
C LYS A 293 -3.45 -11.99 31.86
N ILE A 294 -2.27 -12.02 32.48
CA ILE A 294 -1.61 -13.25 32.93
C ILE A 294 -1.96 -13.44 34.41
N LYS A 295 -2.56 -14.58 34.76
CA LYS A 295 -2.90 -14.91 36.15
C LYS A 295 -1.68 -15.51 36.84
N LEU A 296 -1.07 -14.75 37.73
CA LEU A 296 0.09 -15.17 38.51
C LEU A 296 0.12 -14.41 39.84
N GLU A 297 0.80 -14.95 40.84
CA GLU A 297 0.90 -14.29 42.14
C GLU A 297 1.49 -12.88 41.97
N GLY A 298 0.82 -11.88 42.54
CA GLY A 298 1.19 -10.47 42.40
C GLY A 298 0.75 -9.76 41.11
N SER A 299 0.00 -10.41 40.21
CA SER A 299 -0.46 -9.79 38.95
C SER A 299 -1.38 -8.58 39.12
N ASP A 300 -2.01 -8.43 40.29
CA ASP A 300 -2.87 -7.30 40.64
C ASP A 300 -2.14 -6.20 41.42
N SER A 301 -0.80 -6.30 41.56
CA SER A 301 0.00 -5.24 42.16
C SER A 301 -0.11 -3.94 41.37
N LYS A 302 -0.11 -2.79 42.07
CA LYS A 302 -0.17 -1.45 41.47
C LYS A 302 0.97 -1.14 40.49
N ASP A 303 2.09 -1.88 40.59
CA ASP A 303 3.25 -1.71 39.74
C ASP A 303 3.17 -2.56 38.45
N VAL A 304 2.12 -3.39 38.30
CA VAL A 304 1.86 -4.18 37.10
C VAL A 304 0.97 -3.37 36.16
N LEU A 305 1.56 -2.90 35.05
CA LEU A 305 0.86 -2.18 34.00
C LEU A 305 0.62 -3.12 32.81
N TRP A 306 -0.61 -3.16 32.30
CA TRP A 306 -0.98 -4.02 31.19
C TRP A 306 -0.77 -3.31 29.85
N GLY A 307 -0.15 -3.98 28.87
CA GLY A 307 0.40 -3.33 27.68
C GLY A 307 -0.57 -2.45 26.88
N VAL A 308 -1.80 -2.92 26.61
CA VAL A 308 -2.79 -2.11 25.85
C VAL A 308 -3.25 -0.91 26.66
N ASP A 309 -3.46 -1.10 27.97
CA ASP A 309 -3.89 -0.05 28.88
C ASP A 309 -2.79 1.01 29.06
N PHE A 310 -1.53 0.56 29.22
CA PHE A 310 -0.35 1.41 29.29
C PHE A 310 -0.18 2.26 28.03
N LEU A 311 -0.18 1.63 26.84
CA LEU A 311 -0.05 2.37 25.57
C LEU A 311 -1.19 3.35 25.37
N SER A 312 -2.42 2.96 25.72
CA SER A 312 -3.58 3.84 25.68
C SER A 312 -3.43 5.05 26.60
N ASP A 313 -2.88 4.85 27.80
CA ASP A 313 -2.65 5.91 28.78
C ASP A 313 -1.54 6.87 28.33
N VAL A 314 -0.44 6.33 27.77
CA VAL A 314 0.63 7.12 27.17
C VAL A 314 0.10 7.95 25.99
N SER A 315 -0.64 7.33 25.06
CA SER A 315 -1.23 8.04 23.91
C SER A 315 -2.26 9.10 24.34
N ALA A 316 -2.90 8.94 25.49
CA ALA A 316 -3.80 9.93 26.07
C ALA A 316 -3.07 11.06 26.82
N GLY A 317 -1.73 11.04 26.86
CA GLY A 317 -0.91 12.03 27.55
C GLY A 317 -1.00 11.95 29.08
N LYS A 318 -1.40 10.80 29.64
CA LYS A 318 -1.42 10.63 31.09
C LYS A 318 0.01 10.56 31.63
N GLU A 319 0.25 11.20 32.78
CA GLU A 319 1.52 11.07 33.48
C GLU A 319 1.62 9.67 34.08
N ILE A 320 2.51 8.83 33.53
CA ILE A 320 2.80 7.49 34.06
C ILE A 320 4.16 7.51 34.75
N ARG A 321 4.17 7.23 36.05
CA ARG A 321 5.40 7.16 36.84
C ARG A 321 5.95 5.75 36.83
N LEU A 322 7.06 5.56 36.12
CA LEU A 322 7.83 4.32 36.11
C LEU A 322 8.92 4.36 37.20
N LYS A 323 9.34 3.18 37.66
CA LYS A 323 10.50 3.02 38.56
C LYS A 323 11.79 2.84 37.75
N ASP A 324 12.94 2.89 38.42
CA ASP A 324 14.27 2.79 37.79
C ASP A 324 14.50 1.50 36.99
N ARG A 325 13.83 0.40 37.38
CA ARG A 325 13.93 -0.89 36.70
C ARG A 325 12.56 -1.31 36.19
N VAL A 326 12.45 -1.43 34.88
CA VAL A 326 11.23 -1.85 34.17
C VAL A 326 11.48 -3.21 33.52
N LEU A 327 10.51 -4.12 33.65
CA LEU A 327 10.49 -5.42 32.97
C LEU A 327 9.29 -5.46 32.04
N VAL A 328 9.53 -5.63 30.73
CA VAL A 328 8.48 -5.83 29.74
C VAL A 328 8.33 -7.32 29.47
N VAL A 329 7.11 -7.86 29.65
CA VAL A 329 6.81 -9.27 29.45
C VAL A 329 6.02 -9.46 28.15
N GLY A 330 6.69 -9.93 27.11
CA GLY A 330 6.10 -10.24 25.81
C GLY A 330 7.12 -10.16 24.67
N GLY A 331 6.74 -10.60 23.47
CA GLY A 331 7.61 -10.58 22.28
C GLY A 331 6.92 -10.12 20.99
N GLY A 332 5.70 -9.57 21.10
CA GLY A 332 4.97 -9.03 19.95
C GLY A 332 5.11 -7.52 19.82
N ASN A 333 4.43 -6.92 18.83
CA ASN A 333 4.46 -5.48 18.57
C ASN A 333 4.16 -4.64 19.82
N VAL A 334 3.17 -5.03 20.63
CA VAL A 334 2.83 -4.33 21.88
C VAL A 334 4.01 -4.31 22.84
N ALA A 335 4.78 -5.40 22.96
CA ALA A 335 5.93 -5.43 23.86
C ALA A 335 7.07 -4.51 23.37
N VAL A 336 7.27 -4.45 22.04
CA VAL A 336 8.26 -3.54 21.43
C VAL A 336 7.84 -2.08 21.57
N ASP A 337 6.54 -1.78 21.43
CA ASP A 337 6.01 -0.42 21.54
C ASP A 337 5.94 0.07 23.01
N VAL A 338 5.86 -0.85 23.97
CA VAL A 338 5.92 -0.55 25.42
C VAL A 338 7.37 -0.28 25.89
N ALA A 339 8.35 -0.94 25.28
CA ALA A 339 9.77 -0.86 25.64
C ALA A 339 10.43 0.41 25.12
#